data_AF-A0A7W0U2J1-F1
#
_entry.id   AF-A0A7W0U2J1-F1
#
_cell.length_a   1.000
_cell.length_b   1.000
_cell.length_c   1.000
_cell.angle_alpha   90.00
_cell.angle_beta   90.00
_cell.angle_gamma   90.00
#
_symmetry.space_group_name_H-M   'P 1'
#
loop_
_entity.id
_entity.type
_entity.pdbx_description
1 polymer ?
#
loop_
_entity_poly.entity_id
_entity_poly.type
_entity_poly.pdbx_seq_one_letter_code
_entity_poly.pdbx_strand_id
1 'polypeptide(L)'
;MGQAGRHREGLRVFETVLVADRGLLAVRVIRSCQRLGIKAVSCVTEGDENALHTRVADEIIRLGVADPRSTEAVVEAVIEAARVSGAQAIHPGGGPWAADAAFAGAVLATDLAWVGAPPGVPAEWHAAWRETVRRAGRTLLWEASATEPSDVTAAGSRRLVGPDRLVEAVTRTDLVERQLRQAAGERPHDVPTGSGYAMQAALYAGPQTLVPVVVRGWAAPDGAGIVVDTVLADGARLTRYDDAVLARVTAHGADRGQALARLTATVDGIVLAEPPAELAELRALLREPSVISMVG
;
A
#
# COMPACT_ATOMS: atom_id res chain seq x y z
N MET A 1 26.25 -15.63 38.71
CA MET A 1 27.27 -16.22 37.83
C MET A 1 26.60 -17.35 37.05
N GLY A 2 26.36 -17.33 35.73
CA GLY A 2 26.49 -16.31 34.69
C GLY A 2 25.17 -16.23 33.88
N GLN A 3 24.73 -15.03 33.49
CA GLN A 3 25.08 -14.35 32.24
C GLN A 3 24.62 -15.06 30.94
N ALA A 4 23.50 -14.55 30.43
CA ALA A 4 23.35 -14.01 29.08
C ALA A 4 23.61 -14.96 27.89
N GLY A 5 22.58 -15.71 27.52
CA GLY A 5 22.31 -16.01 26.12
C GLY A 5 21.94 -14.71 25.39
N ARG A 6 22.94 -14.09 24.75
CA ARG A 6 22.77 -12.94 23.87
C ARG A 6 21.98 -13.37 22.62
N HIS A 7 20.67 -13.16 22.59
CA HIS A 7 19.97 -12.99 21.31
C HIS A 7 20.18 -11.54 20.86
N ARG A 8 21.26 -11.33 20.10
CA ARG A 8 21.48 -10.15 19.25
C ARG A 8 21.66 -10.64 17.82
N GLU A 9 20.57 -11.10 17.22
CA GLU A 9 20.34 -11.16 15.77
C GLU A 9 19.06 -10.36 15.54
N GLY A 10 19.06 -9.44 14.57
CA GLY A 10 17.97 -8.48 14.37
C GLY A 10 16.59 -9.17 14.33
N LEU A 11 15.80 -8.94 15.38
CA LEU A 11 14.60 -9.73 15.70
C LEU A 11 13.55 -9.59 14.61
N ARG A 12 13.44 -10.61 13.76
CA ARG A 12 12.28 -10.81 12.89
C ARG A 12 11.06 -11.01 13.79
N VAL A 13 10.03 -10.17 13.64
CA VAL A 13 8.82 -10.24 14.46
C VAL A 13 7.91 -11.41 14.07
N PHE A 14 8.01 -11.85 12.82
CA PHE A 14 7.42 -13.07 12.30
C PHE A 14 8.43 -13.75 11.36
N GLU A 15 8.31 -15.05 11.18
CA GLU A 15 9.01 -15.81 10.14
C GLU A 15 8.25 -15.76 8.81
N THR A 16 6.92 -15.91 8.87
CA THR A 16 6.04 -15.93 7.70
C THR A 16 4.78 -15.10 7.95
N VAL A 17 4.41 -14.26 6.99
CA VAL A 17 3.19 -13.46 6.98
C VAL A 17 2.41 -13.73 5.70
N LEU A 18 1.11 -13.99 5.84
CA LEU A 18 0.20 -14.07 4.71
C LEU A 18 -0.39 -12.69 4.40
N VAL A 19 -0.33 -12.29 3.14
CA VAL A 19 -0.90 -11.05 2.62
C VAL A 19 -2.22 -11.37 1.93
N ALA A 20 -3.31 -11.06 2.61
CA ALA A 20 -4.68 -11.26 2.14
C ALA A 20 -5.20 -10.02 1.41
N ASP A 21 -4.46 -9.57 0.41
CA ASP A 21 -4.79 -8.46 -0.48
C ASP A 21 -4.14 -8.72 -1.84
N ARG A 22 -4.48 -7.90 -2.84
CA ARG A 22 -3.92 -7.94 -4.18
C ARG A 22 -3.32 -6.60 -4.57
N GLY A 23 -2.64 -6.60 -5.71
CA GLY A 23 -2.27 -5.38 -6.36
C GLY A 23 -1.26 -4.51 -5.63
N LEU A 24 -1.41 -3.18 -5.70
CA LEU A 24 -0.36 -2.25 -5.25
C LEU A 24 -0.08 -2.39 -3.75
N LEU A 25 -1.12 -2.51 -2.91
CA LEU A 25 -0.94 -2.67 -1.47
C LEU A 25 -0.35 -4.03 -1.10
N ALA A 26 -0.74 -5.11 -1.78
CA ALA A 26 -0.09 -6.40 -1.57
C ALA A 26 1.41 -6.33 -1.87
N VAL A 27 1.80 -5.75 -3.01
CA VAL A 27 3.22 -5.54 -3.39
C VAL A 27 3.95 -4.73 -2.32
N ARG A 28 3.33 -3.67 -1.80
CA ARG A 28 3.87 -2.82 -0.73
C ARG A 28 4.16 -3.61 0.55
N VAL A 29 3.22 -4.46 0.97
CA VAL A 29 3.34 -5.26 2.20
C VAL A 29 4.39 -6.35 2.02
N ILE A 30 4.37 -7.06 0.89
CA ILE A 30 5.36 -8.09 0.53
C ILE A 30 6.77 -7.50 0.59
N ARG A 31 7.00 -6.36 -0.06
CA ARG A 31 8.32 -5.69 -0.04
C ARG A 31 8.76 -5.28 1.37
N SER A 32 7.83 -4.86 2.23
CA SER A 32 8.17 -4.60 3.64
C SER A 32 8.58 -5.86 4.38
N CYS A 33 7.84 -6.95 4.22
CA CYS A 33 8.16 -8.24 4.82
C CYS A 33 9.57 -8.70 4.40
N GLN A 34 9.89 -8.64 3.10
CA GLN A 34 11.19 -9.02 2.55
C GLN A 34 12.35 -8.17 3.11
N ARG A 35 12.17 -6.85 3.25
CA ARG A 35 13.18 -5.98 3.91
C ARG A 35 13.43 -6.35 5.37
N LEU A 36 12.39 -6.85 6.05
CA LEU A 36 12.45 -7.30 7.45
C LEU A 36 12.91 -8.77 7.57
N GLY A 37 13.20 -9.45 6.45
CA GLY A 37 13.58 -10.86 6.44
C GLY A 37 12.42 -11.84 6.73
N ILE A 38 11.18 -11.37 6.58
CA ILE A 38 9.94 -12.13 6.79
C ILE A 38 9.50 -12.70 5.45
N LYS A 39 9.23 -14.01 5.40
CA LYS A 39 8.65 -14.67 4.22
C LYS A 39 7.23 -14.15 3.99
N ALA A 40 6.96 -13.63 2.79
CA ALA A 40 5.65 -13.13 2.41
C ALA A 40 4.91 -14.14 1.51
N VAL A 41 3.73 -14.55 1.95
CA VAL A 41 2.83 -15.45 1.22
C VAL A 41 1.69 -14.64 0.63
N SER A 42 1.44 -14.75 -0.67
CA SER A 42 0.33 -14.07 -1.33
C SER A 42 -0.82 -15.03 -1.59
N CYS A 43 -2.04 -14.61 -1.28
CA CYS A 43 -3.25 -15.30 -1.74
C CYS A 43 -3.54 -14.95 -3.19
N VAL A 44 -3.95 -15.94 -3.99
CA VAL A 44 -4.32 -15.73 -5.40
C VAL A 44 -5.65 -16.40 -5.74
N THR A 45 -6.39 -15.75 -6.61
CA THR A 45 -7.67 -16.20 -7.17
C THR A 45 -7.57 -16.35 -8.70
N GLU A 46 -8.65 -16.80 -9.34
CA GLU A 46 -8.73 -16.79 -10.80
C GLU A 46 -8.62 -15.35 -11.32
N GLY A 47 -7.70 -15.09 -12.24
CA GLY A 47 -7.40 -13.76 -12.78
C GLY A 47 -6.08 -13.13 -12.28
N ASP A 48 -5.48 -13.66 -11.21
CA ASP A 48 -4.22 -13.15 -10.66
C ASP A 48 -2.96 -13.70 -11.36
N GLU A 49 -3.10 -14.47 -12.45
CA GLU A 49 -2.01 -15.27 -13.03
C GLU A 49 -0.79 -14.45 -13.47
N ASN A 50 -0.98 -13.14 -13.71
CA ASN A 50 0.08 -12.24 -14.15
C ASN A 50 0.23 -10.99 -13.27
N ALA A 51 -0.48 -10.92 -12.15
CA ALA A 51 -0.46 -9.77 -11.25
C ALA A 51 0.91 -9.65 -10.56
N LEU A 52 1.39 -8.43 -10.32
CA LEU A 52 2.75 -8.24 -9.81
C LEU A 52 2.96 -8.88 -8.43
N HIS A 53 1.96 -8.83 -7.54
CA HIS A 53 2.03 -9.42 -6.20
C HIS A 53 2.37 -10.92 -6.23
N THR A 54 1.89 -11.68 -7.23
CA THR A 54 2.19 -13.12 -7.39
C THR A 54 3.63 -13.38 -7.83
N ARG A 55 4.25 -12.42 -8.52
CA ARG A 55 5.65 -12.50 -8.98
C ARG A 55 6.65 -12.11 -7.91
N VAL A 56 6.27 -11.21 -6.99
CA VAL A 56 7.18 -10.69 -5.96
C VAL A 56 7.06 -11.40 -4.62
N ALA A 57 5.98 -12.14 -4.38
CA ALA A 57 5.82 -12.95 -3.18
C ALA A 57 6.82 -14.12 -3.14
N ASP A 58 7.21 -14.52 -1.94
CA ASP A 58 8.11 -15.67 -1.75
C ASP A 58 7.38 -17.00 -1.96
N GLU A 59 6.06 -17.00 -1.73
CA GLU A 59 5.17 -18.12 -1.99
C GLU A 59 3.78 -17.60 -2.38
N ILE A 60 3.06 -18.37 -3.20
CA ILE A 60 1.67 -18.09 -3.58
C ILE A 60 0.78 -19.26 -3.16
N ILE A 61 -0.38 -18.96 -2.59
CA ILE A 61 -1.42 -19.95 -2.28
C ILE A 61 -2.68 -19.59 -3.07
N ARG A 62 -3.14 -20.53 -3.90
CA ARG A 62 -4.43 -20.40 -4.57
C ARG A 62 -5.55 -20.64 -3.57
N LEU A 63 -6.45 -19.66 -3.40
CA LEU A 63 -7.58 -19.79 -2.51
C LEU A 63 -8.61 -20.76 -3.10
N GLY A 64 -8.89 -21.84 -2.38
CA GLY A 64 -9.99 -22.75 -2.67
C GLY A 64 -11.31 -22.22 -2.12
N VAL A 65 -11.82 -21.12 -2.68
CA VAL A 65 -13.06 -20.52 -2.18
C VAL A 65 -14.28 -21.26 -2.74
N ALA A 66 -15.10 -21.83 -1.86
CA ALA A 66 -16.31 -22.55 -2.25
C ALA A 66 -17.37 -21.63 -2.91
N ASP A 67 -17.56 -20.41 -2.39
CA ASP A 67 -18.33 -19.34 -3.04
C ASP A 67 -17.58 -18.00 -2.91
N PRO A 68 -16.97 -17.47 -3.99
CA PRO A 68 -16.23 -16.21 -3.94
C PRO A 68 -17.10 -14.97 -3.65
N ARG A 69 -18.44 -15.12 -3.63
CA ARG A 69 -19.37 -14.06 -3.22
C ARG A 69 -19.68 -14.10 -1.73
N SER A 70 -19.33 -15.19 -1.05
CA SER A 70 -19.49 -15.32 0.40
C SER A 70 -18.25 -14.82 1.11
N THR A 71 -18.39 -13.71 1.84
CA THR A 71 -17.33 -13.18 2.70
C THR A 71 -16.82 -14.24 3.67
N GLU A 72 -17.71 -15.02 4.28
CA GLU A 72 -17.35 -16.08 5.23
C GLU A 72 -16.49 -17.17 4.57
N ALA A 73 -16.89 -17.65 3.39
CA ALA A 73 -16.12 -18.66 2.66
C ALA A 73 -14.73 -18.14 2.23
N VAL A 74 -14.63 -16.85 1.89
CA VAL A 74 -13.34 -16.20 1.59
C VAL A 74 -12.47 -16.12 2.84
N VAL A 75 -13.02 -15.69 3.98
CA VAL A 75 -12.31 -15.62 5.26
C VAL A 75 -11.78 -16.98 5.67
N GLU A 76 -12.62 -18.03 5.59
CA GLU A 76 -12.21 -19.40 5.90
C GLU A 76 -11.07 -19.87 4.99
N ALA A 77 -11.18 -19.62 3.68
CA ALA A 77 -10.13 -19.98 2.72
C ALA A 77 -8.80 -19.25 3.00
N VAL A 78 -8.85 -17.98 3.42
CA VAL A 78 -7.66 -17.20 3.77
C VAL A 78 -7.01 -17.72 5.05
N ILE A 79 -7.80 -18.06 6.07
CA ILE A 79 -7.29 -18.64 7.33
C ILE A 79 -6.64 -20.00 7.04
N GLU A 80 -7.25 -20.83 6.20
CA GLU A 80 -6.67 -22.11 5.81
C GLU A 80 -5.37 -21.92 5.02
N ALA A 81 -5.33 -20.96 4.09
CA ALA A 81 -4.10 -20.62 3.37
C ALA A 81 -2.98 -20.17 4.33
N ALA A 82 -3.31 -19.44 5.39
CA ALA A 82 -2.35 -19.01 6.41
C ALA A 82 -1.79 -20.22 7.17
N ARG A 83 -2.65 -21.17 7.54
CA ARG A 83 -2.24 -22.41 8.21
C ARG A 83 -1.33 -23.28 7.35
N VAL A 84 -1.73 -23.55 6.10
CA VAL A 84 -0.97 -24.41 5.18
C VAL A 84 0.40 -23.82 4.85
N SER A 85 0.50 -22.50 4.73
CA SER A 85 1.77 -21.81 4.44
C SER A 85 2.68 -21.63 5.67
N GLY A 86 2.19 -21.95 6.87
CA GLY A 86 2.90 -21.72 8.13
C GLY A 86 2.99 -20.24 8.52
N ALA A 87 2.08 -19.40 8.01
CA ALA A 87 2.02 -17.99 8.38
C ALA A 87 1.67 -17.85 9.87
N GLN A 88 2.30 -16.88 10.53
CA GLN A 88 2.04 -16.55 11.93
C GLN A 88 1.11 -15.35 12.06
N ALA A 89 0.91 -14.61 10.97
CA ALA A 89 0.05 -13.45 10.93
C ALA A 89 -0.58 -13.26 9.55
N ILE A 90 -1.76 -12.63 9.54
CA ILE A 90 -2.46 -12.20 8.33
C ILE A 90 -2.44 -10.67 8.26
N HIS A 91 -1.90 -10.16 7.16
CA HIS A 91 -2.02 -8.77 6.77
C HIS A 91 -3.16 -8.62 5.75
N PRO A 92 -4.28 -7.94 6.09
CA PRO A 92 -5.44 -7.82 5.21
C PRO A 92 -5.28 -6.76 4.12
N GLY A 93 -4.14 -6.07 4.13
CA GLY A 93 -3.83 -5.00 3.20
C GLY A 93 -4.69 -3.77 3.47
N GLY A 94 -5.47 -3.33 2.48
CA GLY A 94 -6.34 -2.17 2.60
C GLY A 94 -7.83 -2.43 2.35
N GLY A 95 -8.60 -1.37 2.54
CA GLY A 95 -9.99 -1.25 2.15
C GLY A 95 -10.96 -1.49 3.30
N PRO A 96 -12.26 -1.58 3.00
CA PRO A 96 -13.26 -2.06 3.95
C PRO A 96 -12.91 -3.45 4.51
N TRP A 97 -12.24 -4.29 3.73
CA TRP A 97 -11.77 -5.62 4.12
C TRP A 97 -10.80 -5.59 5.31
N ALA A 98 -9.83 -4.67 5.30
CA ALA A 98 -8.88 -4.49 6.40
C ALA A 98 -9.50 -3.90 7.68
N ALA A 99 -10.72 -3.37 7.59
CA ALA A 99 -11.50 -2.85 8.72
C ALA A 99 -12.70 -3.76 9.08
N ASP A 100 -12.80 -4.93 8.46
CA ASP A 100 -13.88 -5.86 8.70
C ASP A 100 -13.71 -6.53 10.07
N ALA A 101 -14.59 -6.18 11.01
CA ALA A 101 -14.53 -6.69 12.37
C ALA A 101 -14.82 -8.20 12.46
N ALA A 102 -15.62 -8.75 11.54
CA ALA A 102 -15.91 -10.18 11.51
C ALA A 102 -14.68 -10.95 11.01
N PHE A 103 -14.00 -10.46 9.98
CA PHE A 103 -12.74 -11.06 9.52
C PHE A 103 -11.66 -11.00 10.60
N ALA A 104 -11.44 -9.82 11.17
CA ALA A 104 -10.48 -9.64 12.27
C ALA A 104 -10.82 -10.58 13.45
N GLY A 105 -12.10 -10.69 13.81
CA GLY A 105 -12.57 -11.59 14.86
C GLY A 105 -12.33 -13.06 14.55
N ALA A 106 -12.56 -13.49 13.31
CA ALA A 106 -12.32 -14.86 12.87
C ALA A 106 -10.83 -15.23 12.91
N VAL A 107 -9.94 -14.32 12.49
CA VAL A 107 -8.49 -14.52 12.60
C VAL A 107 -8.06 -14.60 14.06
N LEU A 108 -8.51 -13.68 14.91
CA LEU A 108 -8.16 -13.63 16.34
C LEU A 108 -8.75 -14.79 17.16
N ALA A 109 -9.75 -15.50 16.63
CA ALA A 109 -10.25 -16.75 17.21
C ALA A 109 -9.31 -17.95 16.95
N THR A 110 -8.24 -17.75 16.17
CA THR A 110 -7.17 -18.73 15.90
C THR A 110 -5.88 -18.33 16.62
N ASP A 111 -4.79 -19.04 16.35
CA ASP A 111 -3.42 -18.73 16.80
C ASP A 111 -2.69 -17.72 15.91
N LEU A 112 -3.36 -17.19 14.88
CA LEU A 112 -2.80 -16.20 13.95
C LEU A 112 -2.90 -14.77 14.49
N ALA A 113 -1.86 -13.98 14.26
CA ALA A 113 -1.91 -12.54 14.52
C ALA A 113 -2.69 -11.78 13.44
N TRP A 114 -3.47 -10.78 13.84
CA TRP A 114 -4.14 -9.86 12.93
C TRP A 114 -3.36 -8.54 12.83
N VAL A 115 -2.90 -8.19 11.63
CA VAL A 115 -2.09 -6.98 11.38
C VAL A 115 -2.94 -5.75 11.02
N GLY A 116 -4.27 -5.93 10.94
CA GLY A 116 -5.22 -4.84 10.66
C GLY A 116 -5.77 -4.15 11.91
N ALA A 117 -6.87 -3.41 11.74
CA ALA A 117 -7.55 -2.74 12.84
C ALA A 117 -8.20 -3.76 13.79
N PRO A 118 -8.09 -3.62 15.12
CA PRO A 118 -8.79 -4.51 16.06
C PRO A 118 -10.32 -4.51 15.84
N PRO A 119 -11.02 -5.63 16.10
CA PRO A 119 -12.47 -5.68 16.03
C PRO A 119 -13.12 -4.59 16.89
N GLY A 120 -14.14 -3.92 16.36
CA GLY A 120 -14.88 -2.89 17.08
C GLY A 120 -14.21 -1.51 17.14
N VAL A 121 -13.03 -1.34 16.53
CA VAL A 121 -12.47 0.01 16.29
C VAL A 121 -13.30 0.68 15.19
N PRO A 122 -13.96 1.82 15.48
CA PRO A 122 -14.80 2.46 14.48
C PRO A 122 -13.99 2.98 13.29
N ALA A 123 -14.58 2.98 12.09
CA ALA A 123 -13.90 3.44 10.87
C ALA A 123 -13.39 4.89 10.98
N GLU A 124 -14.04 5.72 11.79
CA GLU A 124 -13.62 7.08 12.12
C GLU A 124 -12.28 7.16 12.88
N TRP A 125 -11.84 6.08 13.54
CA TRP A 125 -10.54 6.03 14.20
C TRP A 125 -9.39 6.20 13.21
N HIS A 126 -9.49 5.60 12.02
CA HIS A 126 -8.52 5.78 10.93
C HIS A 126 -8.53 7.22 10.41
N ALA A 127 -9.70 7.87 10.37
CA ALA A 127 -9.83 9.26 9.98
C ALA A 127 -9.20 10.19 11.04
N ALA A 128 -9.45 9.94 12.33
CA ALA A 128 -8.87 10.68 13.43
C ALA A 128 -7.35 10.50 13.55
N TRP A 129 -6.83 9.29 13.30
CA TRP A 129 -5.39 9.03 13.23
C TRP A 129 -4.74 9.82 12.09
N ARG A 130 -5.28 9.73 10.88
CA ARG A 130 -4.79 10.50 9.72
C ARG A 130 -4.82 11.99 9.99
N GLU A 131 -5.89 12.48 10.59
CA GLU A 131 -6.02 13.90 10.95
C GLU A 131 -5.05 14.31 12.06
N THR A 132 -4.79 13.44 13.03
CA THR A 132 -3.81 13.67 14.11
C THR A 132 -2.39 13.73 13.55
N VAL A 133 -2.03 12.80 12.67
CA VAL A 133 -0.74 12.81 11.96
C VAL A 133 -0.63 14.05 11.06
N ARG A 134 -1.70 14.40 10.33
CA ARG A 134 -1.77 15.60 9.50
C ARG A 134 -1.62 16.88 10.32
N ARG A 135 -2.20 16.97 11.52
CA ARG A 135 -2.08 18.13 12.42
C ARG A 135 -0.76 18.17 13.17
N ALA A 136 -0.19 17.03 13.51
CA ALA A 136 1.09 16.91 14.20
C ALA A 136 2.28 17.25 13.27
N GLY A 137 2.11 17.09 11.95
CA GLY A 137 3.03 17.59 10.94
C GLY A 137 2.66 19.00 10.48
N ARG A 138 3.64 19.91 10.36
CA ARG A 138 3.51 21.19 9.62
C ARG A 138 3.43 20.95 8.09
N THR A 139 2.78 19.87 7.68
CA THR A 139 2.97 19.17 6.42
C THR A 139 1.66 19.17 5.63
N LEU A 140 1.69 19.77 4.45
CA LEU A 140 0.61 19.58 3.47
C LEU A 140 0.73 18.16 2.90
N LEU A 141 -0.34 17.38 2.98
CA LEU A 141 -0.52 16.10 2.30
C LEU A 141 -1.42 16.38 1.10
N TRP A 142 -0.94 16.13 -0.11
CA TRP A 142 -1.67 16.39 -1.35
C TRP A 142 -1.56 15.20 -2.30
N GLU A 143 -2.68 14.87 -2.96
CA GLU A 143 -2.78 13.78 -3.93
C GLU A 143 -3.42 14.32 -5.22
N ALA A 144 -2.81 14.02 -6.37
CA ALA A 144 -3.37 14.26 -7.70
C ALA A 144 -3.77 12.95 -8.39
N SER A 145 -4.92 12.97 -9.06
CA SER A 145 -5.43 11.91 -9.94
C SER A 145 -5.80 12.47 -11.32
N ALA A 146 -5.47 11.74 -12.39
CA ALA A 146 -5.79 12.10 -13.77
C ALA A 146 -7.15 11.58 -14.26
N THR A 147 -7.77 10.63 -13.56
CA THR A 147 -9.13 10.13 -13.83
C THR A 147 -10.00 10.24 -12.57
N GLU A 148 -11.19 10.82 -12.72
CA GLU A 148 -12.15 11.27 -11.68
C GLU A 148 -13.52 10.55 -11.87
N PRO A 149 -14.64 10.72 -11.08
CA PRO A 149 -15.02 11.97 -10.38
C PRO A 149 -16.04 11.91 -9.21
N SER A 150 -15.63 12.27 -8.00
CA SER A 150 -16.42 13.16 -7.10
C SER A 150 -15.59 13.42 -5.85
N ASP A 151 -15.32 14.70 -5.59
CA ASP A 151 -14.67 15.22 -4.38
C ASP A 151 -13.14 15.20 -4.35
N VAL A 152 -12.52 15.81 -5.37
CA VAL A 152 -11.33 16.65 -5.12
C VAL A 152 -11.78 18.01 -4.57
N THR A 153 -12.52 17.99 -3.46
CA THR A 153 -12.71 19.10 -2.52
C THR A 153 -13.34 18.55 -1.25
N ALA A 154 -12.63 18.61 -0.13
CA ALA A 154 -13.16 18.47 1.23
C ALA A 154 -13.80 17.11 1.64
N ALA A 155 -13.40 16.60 2.81
CA ALA A 155 -14.17 15.68 3.63
C ALA A 155 -14.68 14.36 2.97
N GLY A 156 -13.86 13.30 3.06
CA GLY A 156 -14.40 11.94 3.21
C GLY A 156 -14.24 11.00 2.03
N SER A 157 -13.03 10.50 1.79
CA SER A 157 -12.80 9.28 0.99
C SER A 157 -12.66 8.06 1.92
N ARG A 158 -13.76 7.30 2.06
CA ARG A 158 -13.78 5.95 2.65
C ARG A 158 -13.46 4.91 1.57
N ARG A 159 -12.19 4.70 1.28
CA ARG A 159 -11.60 3.47 0.69
C ARG A 159 -10.08 3.60 0.76
N LEU A 160 -9.41 2.55 1.23
CA LEU A 160 -8.00 2.58 1.61
C LEU A 160 -7.14 2.52 0.33
N VAL A 161 -6.83 3.70 -0.20
CA VAL A 161 -5.56 4.00 -0.86
C VAL A 161 -4.95 5.09 0.02
N GLY A 162 -4.43 4.70 1.18
CA GLY A 162 -4.20 5.65 2.29
C GLY A 162 -3.11 6.69 2.00
N PRO A 163 -3.16 7.87 2.66
CA PRO A 163 -2.08 8.88 2.69
C PRO A 163 -0.83 8.39 3.42
N ASP A 164 -0.76 7.09 3.72
CA ASP A 164 0.28 6.46 4.53
C ASP A 164 1.66 6.74 3.95
N ARG A 165 1.83 6.67 2.62
CA ARG A 165 3.11 7.05 2.00
C ARG A 165 3.50 8.50 2.17
N LEU A 166 2.54 9.43 2.16
CA LEU A 166 2.81 10.84 2.43
C LEU A 166 3.29 11.01 3.89
N VAL A 167 2.69 10.29 4.82
CA VAL A 167 3.11 10.24 6.23
C VAL A 167 4.51 9.64 6.36
N GLU A 168 4.74 8.47 5.77
CA GLU A 168 6.04 7.78 5.80
C GLU A 168 7.14 8.67 5.20
N ALA A 169 6.84 9.40 4.12
CA ALA A 169 7.79 10.30 3.46
C ALA A 169 8.25 11.44 4.40
N VAL A 170 7.35 12.05 5.17
CA VAL A 170 7.71 13.16 6.08
C VAL A 170 8.25 12.70 7.43
N THR A 171 7.81 11.53 7.90
CA THR A 171 8.19 10.97 9.21
C THR A 171 9.34 9.98 9.15
N ARG A 172 9.73 9.54 7.95
CA ARG A 172 10.73 8.47 7.69
C ARG A 172 10.47 7.21 8.49
N THR A 173 9.19 6.90 8.68
CA THR A 173 8.72 5.74 9.43
C THR A 173 8.11 4.76 8.44
N ASP A 174 8.39 3.47 8.54
CA ASP A 174 7.65 2.42 7.83
C ASP A 174 6.42 2.03 8.64
N LEU A 175 5.22 2.36 8.15
CA LEU A 175 3.97 2.07 8.85
C LEU A 175 3.62 0.58 8.79
N VAL A 176 3.99 -0.11 7.70
CA VAL A 176 3.78 -1.57 7.60
C VAL A 176 4.65 -2.31 8.60
N GLU A 177 5.92 -1.90 8.77
CA GLU A 177 6.78 -2.45 9.82
C GLU A 177 6.15 -2.25 11.21
N ARG A 178 5.65 -1.05 11.51
CA ARG A 178 4.99 -0.78 12.80
C ARG A 178 3.74 -1.61 13.01
N GLN A 179 2.93 -1.80 11.98
CA GLN A 179 1.75 -2.68 12.04
C GLN A 179 2.16 -4.11 12.37
N LEU A 180 3.18 -4.65 11.69
CA LEU A 180 3.72 -5.99 11.95
C LEU A 180 4.25 -6.13 13.38
N ARG A 181 5.02 -5.15 13.85
CA ARG A 181 5.56 -5.11 15.23
C ARG A 181 4.45 -5.09 16.28
N GLN A 182 3.44 -4.24 16.08
CA GLN A 182 2.31 -4.14 16.98
C GLN A 182 1.49 -5.44 17.00
N ALA A 183 1.28 -6.07 15.85
CA ALA A 183 0.60 -7.37 15.76
C ALA A 183 1.39 -8.49 16.46
N ALA A 184 2.72 -8.39 16.52
CA ALA A 184 3.58 -9.29 17.27
C ALA A 184 3.59 -9.01 18.79
N GLY A 185 2.78 -8.07 19.27
CA GLY A 185 2.64 -7.74 20.70
C GLY A 185 3.64 -6.69 21.21
N GLU A 186 4.37 -6.02 20.33
CA GLU A 186 5.13 -4.83 20.74
C GLU A 186 4.18 -3.73 21.23
N ARG A 187 4.67 -2.89 22.16
CA ARG A 187 3.86 -1.78 22.69
C ARG A 187 3.52 -0.80 21.57
N PRO A 188 2.34 -0.16 21.61
CA PRO A 188 1.98 0.89 20.67
C PRO A 188 3.08 1.93 20.57
N HIS A 189 3.48 2.26 19.34
CA HIS A 189 4.52 3.24 19.09
C HIS A 189 3.97 4.66 19.29
N ASP A 190 4.83 5.58 19.72
CA ASP A 190 4.50 7.00 19.75
C ASP A 190 4.20 7.53 18.33
N VAL A 191 3.36 8.57 18.28
CA VAL A 191 3.06 9.30 17.04
C VAL A 191 4.38 9.84 16.47
N PRO A 192 4.78 9.42 15.26
CA PRO A 192 6.04 9.83 14.71
C PRO A 192 6.04 11.32 14.38
N THR A 193 7.14 12.01 14.65
CA THR A 193 7.35 13.38 14.23
C THR A 193 7.94 13.41 12.82
N GLY A 194 7.67 14.48 12.08
CA GLY A 194 8.12 14.62 10.70
C GLY A 194 8.62 16.02 10.37
N SER A 195 9.31 16.14 9.25
CA SER A 195 9.81 17.40 8.72
C SER A 195 9.65 17.48 7.21
N GLY A 196 9.50 18.71 6.69
CA GLY A 196 9.28 18.95 5.28
C GLY A 196 7.86 18.65 4.81
N TYR A 197 7.73 18.44 3.51
CA TYR A 197 6.48 18.33 2.77
C TYR A 197 6.51 17.11 1.88
N ALA A 198 5.35 16.48 1.67
CA ALA A 198 5.21 15.38 0.74
C ALA A 198 4.02 15.62 -0.19
N MET A 199 4.20 15.28 -1.46
CA MET A 199 3.14 15.31 -2.47
C MET A 199 3.11 13.97 -3.19
N GLN A 200 1.92 13.55 -3.60
CA GLN A 200 1.72 12.28 -4.27
C GLN A 200 0.94 12.49 -5.56
N ALA A 201 1.31 11.74 -6.58
CA ALA A 201 0.56 11.60 -7.81
C ALA A 201 0.27 10.12 -8.02
N ALA A 202 -0.97 9.80 -8.38
CA ALA A 202 -1.38 8.45 -8.72
C ALA A 202 -1.69 8.35 -10.21
N LEU A 203 -1.10 7.35 -10.86
CA LEU A 203 -1.42 6.94 -12.21
C LEU A 203 -2.44 5.82 -12.14
N TYR A 204 -3.59 6.05 -12.74
CA TYR A 204 -4.69 5.09 -12.80
C TYR A 204 -4.69 4.34 -14.12
N ALA A 205 -5.31 3.16 -14.11
CA ALA A 205 -5.66 2.50 -15.34
C ALA A 205 -6.81 3.26 -16.01
N GLY A 206 -6.67 3.54 -17.30
CA GLY A 206 -7.73 4.16 -18.09
C GLY A 206 -8.97 3.29 -18.31
N PRO A 207 -9.96 3.77 -19.09
CA PRO A 207 -11.23 3.09 -19.30
C PRO A 207 -11.03 1.65 -19.77
N GLN A 208 -11.78 0.74 -19.13
CA GLN A 208 -11.60 -0.70 -19.19
C GLN A 208 -11.67 -1.24 -20.63
N THR A 209 -10.65 -1.97 -21.06
CA THR A 209 -10.68 -2.77 -22.30
C THR A 209 -10.75 -4.26 -21.96
N LEU A 210 -11.32 -5.07 -22.87
CA LEU A 210 -11.38 -6.53 -22.71
C LEU A 210 -10.06 -7.23 -23.06
N VAL A 211 -9.04 -6.47 -23.47
CA VAL A 211 -7.76 -6.99 -23.98
C VAL A 211 -6.66 -6.65 -22.98
N PRO A 212 -5.96 -7.64 -22.40
CA PRO A 212 -4.84 -7.38 -21.49
C PRO A 212 -3.77 -6.51 -22.17
N VAL A 213 -3.32 -5.47 -21.47
CA VAL A 213 -2.23 -4.61 -21.93
C VAL A 213 -0.92 -5.11 -21.34
N VAL A 214 0.09 -5.30 -22.20
CA VAL A 214 1.43 -5.69 -21.75
C VAL A 214 2.23 -4.42 -21.45
N VAL A 215 2.68 -4.28 -20.21
CA VAL A 215 3.56 -3.18 -19.80
C VAL A 215 4.91 -3.37 -20.49
N ARG A 216 5.35 -2.34 -21.21
CA ARG A 216 6.65 -2.31 -21.90
C ARG A 216 7.38 -1.02 -21.60
N GLY A 217 8.68 -1.12 -21.35
CA GLY A 217 9.55 0.04 -21.15
C GLY A 217 9.39 0.73 -19.79
N TRP A 218 8.72 0.08 -18.84
CA TRP A 218 8.62 0.59 -17.48
C TRP A 218 9.96 0.46 -16.76
N ALA A 219 10.51 1.60 -16.35
CA ALA A 219 11.55 1.69 -15.34
C ALA A 219 10.98 2.50 -14.17
N ALA A 220 10.99 1.93 -12.97
CA ALA A 220 10.53 2.65 -11.79
C ALA A 220 11.39 3.89 -11.59
N PRO A 221 10.80 5.11 -11.54
CA PRO A 221 11.57 6.31 -11.28
C PRO A 221 12.30 6.22 -9.93
N ASP A 222 13.54 6.66 -9.90
CA ASP A 222 14.34 6.79 -8.69
C ASP A 222 14.82 8.23 -8.50
N GLY A 223 15.20 8.57 -7.27
CA GLY A 223 15.65 9.92 -6.95
C GLY A 223 15.60 10.24 -5.46
N ALA A 224 16.35 11.27 -5.07
CA ALA A 224 16.36 11.74 -3.70
C ALA A 224 14.98 12.25 -3.28
N GLY A 225 14.41 11.62 -2.25
CA GLY A 225 13.07 11.94 -1.74
C GLY A 225 11.93 11.40 -2.59
N ILE A 226 12.19 10.48 -3.54
CA ILE A 226 11.17 9.82 -4.35
C ILE A 226 10.92 8.41 -3.84
N VAL A 227 9.65 8.05 -3.72
CA VAL A 227 9.20 6.68 -3.45
C VAL A 227 8.12 6.34 -4.48
N VAL A 228 8.24 5.17 -5.11
CA VAL A 228 7.27 4.69 -6.09
C VAL A 228 6.70 3.35 -5.65
N ASP A 229 5.40 3.32 -5.38
CA ASP A 229 4.63 2.09 -5.28
C ASP A 229 3.97 1.80 -6.61
N THR A 230 4.05 0.57 -7.11
CA THR A 230 3.52 0.27 -8.43
C THR A 230 3.24 -1.21 -8.60
N VAL A 231 2.29 -1.50 -9.48
CA VAL A 231 2.05 -2.82 -10.07
C VAL A 231 2.64 -2.97 -11.47
N LEU A 232 3.21 -1.89 -12.01
CA LEU A 232 3.92 -1.90 -13.27
C LEU A 232 5.27 -2.61 -13.11
N ALA A 233 5.50 -3.55 -14.02
CA ALA A 233 6.78 -4.20 -14.22
C ALA A 233 6.88 -4.55 -15.71
N ASP A 234 8.07 -4.50 -16.29
CA ASP A 234 8.23 -4.88 -17.70
C ASP A 234 7.74 -6.32 -17.93
N GLY A 235 6.95 -6.51 -18.99
CA GLY A 235 6.27 -7.77 -19.32
C GLY A 235 5.04 -8.09 -18.45
N ALA A 236 4.69 -7.26 -17.46
CA ALA A 236 3.45 -7.46 -16.70
C ALA A 236 2.23 -7.32 -17.61
N ARG A 237 1.24 -8.20 -17.45
CA ARG A 237 -0.03 -8.13 -18.18
C ARG A 237 -1.07 -7.52 -17.25
N LEU A 238 -1.48 -6.30 -17.54
CA LEU A 238 -2.55 -5.64 -16.81
C LEU A 238 -3.88 -6.17 -17.34
N THR A 239 -4.63 -6.86 -16.48
CA THR A 239 -5.95 -7.39 -16.77
C THR A 239 -7.01 -6.63 -15.98
N ARG A 240 -8.27 -6.82 -16.37
CA ARG A 240 -9.46 -6.07 -15.95
C ARG A 240 -9.77 -6.10 -14.44
N TYR A 241 -9.08 -6.93 -13.65
CA TYR A 241 -9.52 -7.26 -12.29
C TYR A 241 -8.67 -6.66 -11.19
N ASP A 242 -7.46 -6.17 -11.45
CA ASP A 242 -6.44 -6.26 -10.38
C ASP A 242 -6.23 -4.95 -9.62
N ASP A 243 -6.19 -3.79 -10.28
CA ASP A 243 -5.98 -2.51 -9.61
C ASP A 243 -6.51 -1.31 -10.39
N ALA A 244 -7.20 -0.39 -9.72
CA ALA A 244 -7.49 0.93 -10.28
C ALA A 244 -6.22 1.79 -10.39
N VAL A 245 -5.22 1.56 -9.51
CA VAL A 245 -4.00 2.38 -9.40
C VAL A 245 -2.79 1.60 -9.91
N LEU A 246 -2.22 2.04 -11.02
CA LEU A 246 -1.04 1.44 -11.64
C LEU A 246 0.26 1.80 -10.91
N ALA A 247 0.40 3.07 -10.54
CA ALA A 247 1.55 3.57 -9.82
C ALA A 247 1.18 4.76 -8.93
N ARG A 248 1.90 4.91 -7.82
CA ARG A 248 1.89 6.09 -6.96
C ARG A 248 3.31 6.59 -6.81
N VAL A 249 3.51 7.84 -7.17
CA VAL A 249 4.78 8.55 -7.01
C VAL A 249 4.62 9.50 -5.84
N THR A 250 5.38 9.29 -4.78
CA THR A 250 5.43 10.18 -3.62
C THR A 250 6.77 10.92 -3.61
N ALA A 251 6.73 12.24 -3.56
CA ALA A 251 7.90 13.10 -3.48
C ALA A 251 7.92 13.87 -2.16
N HIS A 252 9.02 13.74 -1.42
CA HIS A 252 9.36 14.55 -0.25
C HIS A 252 10.19 15.77 -0.64
N GLY A 253 10.03 16.89 0.05
CA GLY A 253 10.85 18.10 -0.07
C GLY A 253 10.97 18.86 1.26
N ALA A 254 11.96 19.74 1.36
CA ALA A 254 12.13 20.64 2.51
C ALA A 254 11.00 21.68 2.60
N ASP A 255 10.47 22.09 1.45
CA ASP A 255 9.32 22.97 1.27
C ASP A 255 8.36 22.41 0.21
N ARG A 256 7.19 23.04 0.05
CA ARG A 256 6.17 22.62 -0.93
C ARG A 256 6.68 22.72 -2.36
N GLY A 257 7.44 23.76 -2.69
CA GLY A 257 7.98 23.98 -4.03
C GLY A 257 8.96 22.87 -4.43
N GLN A 258 9.84 22.46 -3.52
CA GLN A 258 10.76 21.35 -3.75
C GLN A 258 10.02 20.02 -3.90
N ALA A 259 9.00 19.75 -3.09
CA ALA A 259 8.19 18.53 -3.21
C ALA A 259 7.48 18.45 -4.57
N LEU A 260 6.85 19.56 -5.00
CA LEU A 260 6.18 19.64 -6.30
C LEU A 260 7.19 19.50 -7.45
N ALA A 261 8.30 20.23 -7.41
CA ALA A 261 9.32 20.17 -8.47
C ALA A 261 9.87 18.75 -8.66
N ARG A 262 10.13 18.04 -7.55
CA ARG A 262 10.55 16.62 -7.58
C ARG A 262 9.46 15.72 -8.16
N LEU A 263 8.20 15.90 -7.72
CA LEU A 263 7.07 15.12 -8.21
C LEU A 263 6.89 15.29 -9.73
N THR A 264 6.85 16.54 -10.19
CA THR A 264 6.70 16.88 -11.61
C THR A 264 7.83 16.30 -12.45
N ALA A 265 9.10 16.51 -12.05
CA ALA A 265 10.24 15.95 -12.77
C ALA A 265 10.21 14.41 -12.84
N THR A 266 9.76 13.76 -11.76
CA THR A 266 9.65 12.30 -11.70
C THR A 266 8.56 11.77 -12.62
N VAL A 267 7.38 12.38 -12.61
CA VAL A 267 6.25 12.00 -13.48
C VAL A 267 6.56 12.29 -14.96
N ASP A 268 7.28 13.36 -15.26
CA ASP A 268 7.77 13.63 -16.62
C ASP A 268 8.75 12.55 -17.09
N GLY A 269 9.59 12.03 -16.19
CA GLY A 269 10.54 10.96 -16.48
C GLY A 269 9.93 9.58 -16.71
N ILE A 270 8.64 9.37 -16.44
CA ILE A 270 7.98 8.07 -16.67
C ILE A 270 7.94 7.78 -18.18
N VAL A 271 8.54 6.66 -18.57
CA VAL A 271 8.48 6.15 -19.94
C VAL A 271 7.70 4.84 -19.95
N LEU A 272 6.78 4.73 -20.90
CA LEU A 272 6.04 3.52 -21.25
C LEU A 272 6.00 3.46 -22.78
N ALA A 273 6.15 2.28 -23.36
CA ALA A 273 6.11 2.12 -24.82
C ALA A 273 4.74 2.52 -25.40
N GLU A 274 3.68 2.22 -24.64
CA GLU A 274 2.29 2.57 -24.94
C GLU A 274 1.72 3.28 -23.70
N PRO A 275 2.00 4.59 -23.53
CA PRO A 275 1.57 5.30 -22.33
C PRO A 275 0.05 5.47 -22.33
N PRO A 276 -0.63 5.26 -21.19
CA PRO A 276 -2.04 5.56 -21.04
C PRO A 276 -2.29 7.07 -21.19
N ALA A 277 -3.49 7.47 -21.63
CA ALA A 277 -3.86 8.88 -21.78
C ALA A 277 -3.75 9.64 -20.45
N GLU A 278 -4.04 8.92 -19.37
CA GLU A 278 -3.98 9.35 -17.98
C GLU A 278 -2.59 9.85 -17.57
N LEU A 279 -1.51 9.34 -18.19
CA LEU A 279 -0.16 9.85 -17.92
C LEU A 279 0.03 11.26 -18.47
N ALA A 280 -0.56 11.57 -19.63
CA ALA A 280 -0.48 12.91 -20.22
C ALA A 280 -1.34 13.91 -19.42
N GLU A 281 -2.53 13.48 -18.99
CA GLU A 281 -3.42 14.27 -18.13
C GLU A 281 -2.78 14.56 -16.76
N LEU A 282 -2.12 13.56 -16.15
CA LEU A 282 -1.41 13.75 -14.89
C LEU A 282 -0.28 14.79 -15.01
N ARG A 283 0.47 14.74 -16.12
CA ARG A 283 1.52 15.72 -16.42
C ARG A 283 0.96 17.13 -16.58
N ALA A 284 -0.21 17.27 -17.21
CA ALA A 284 -0.88 18.55 -17.35
C ALA A 284 -1.35 19.09 -15.98
N LEU A 285 -1.99 18.23 -15.18
CA LEU A 285 -2.50 18.57 -13.85
C LEU A 285 -1.41 19.13 -12.92
N LEU A 286 -0.21 18.53 -12.91
CA LEU A 286 0.91 18.99 -12.09
C LEU A 286 1.46 20.38 -12.48
N ARG A 287 1.02 20.93 -13.62
CA ARG A 287 1.39 22.27 -14.13
C ARG A 287 0.24 23.27 -14.07
N GLU A 288 -0.93 22.85 -13.60
CA GLU A 288 -2.09 23.74 -13.47
C GLU A 288 -1.76 24.90 -12.53
N PRO A 289 -2.12 26.15 -12.87
CA PRO A 289 -1.88 27.30 -12.00
C PRO A 289 -2.46 27.12 -10.60
N SER A 290 -3.58 26.40 -10.47
CA SER A 290 -4.18 26.06 -9.17
C SER A 290 -3.23 25.22 -8.31
N VAL A 291 -2.58 24.20 -8.87
CA VAL A 291 -1.60 23.35 -8.17
C VAL A 291 -0.33 24.13 -7.85
N ILE A 292 0.18 24.92 -8.78
CA ILE A 292 1.37 25.76 -8.55
C ILE A 292 1.11 26.79 -7.45
N SER A 293 -0.09 27.39 -7.42
CA SER A 293 -0.44 28.37 -6.39
C SER A 293 -0.49 27.78 -4.97
N MET A 294 -0.69 26.46 -4.83
CA MET A 294 -0.68 25.78 -3.52
C MET A 294 0.72 25.68 -2.89
N VAL A 295 1.79 25.91 -3.66
CA VAL A 295 3.16 25.87 -3.14
C VAL A 295 3.72 27.24 -2.73
N GLY A 296 2.96 28.32 -2.98
CA GLY A 296 3.26 29.68 -2.55
C GLY A 296 3.07 29.95 -1.05
#